data_AF-A0A5Q2QEI3-F1
#
_entry.id   AF-A0A5Q2QEI3-F1
#
_cell.length_a   1.000
_cell.length_b   1.000
_cell.length_c   1.000
_cell.angle_alpha   90.00
_cell.angle_beta   90.00
_cell.angle_gamma   90.00
#
_symmetry.space_group_name_H-M   'P 1'
#
loop_
_entity.id
_entity.type
_entity.pdbx_description
1 polymer ?
#
loop_
_entity_poly.entity_id
_entity_poly.type
_entity_poly.pdbx_seq_one_letter_code
_entity_poly.pdbx_strand_id
1 'polypeptide(L)'
;MQTAPQVTTSLRPAAEVMRLARLGSMHASRLSFMRILLRRLKHQAWRFERTRFAFDAAGEGCAVYTARGPERAYSLVAFGRDLPDDLRSDRVIATAWDATFTLFDGIPTDADIDRLAANVPLQEAGRVSASELSLSRANRSVRLWAHVVERLSNGVQPDQAELDAVGYLMRTTAVYGSGKFGAADRETLADRAEFQAPFQVEMLSVLLTRQFARDWVEHQAQVIGGANAVGLDEALARRLGIGNSTGLGMAPFLLNHPVLLNNWILAKETALAEVCTITDVTGDAWQQVRSLLARVQGDIASWHSEHAVMQIRLPALRADVARLVQAMQSPPQGAAWRDLIEWARQTLGVEAQELLHSLVLEPYPSVDRLAVGMAADEVALPAVDGSATVADTAADIAARYRWALETDWSTAPAHARLWYVSEEKLEPRLAERLDEPLEPYEQPLAPGRDMALAYHALCGFEGERIAEFLLRHPQHRLAIQRLQWLKTAPYGEIHDNTIGADLLPIDMLRCKLSFFGAARFDPRSDRWVRICMFRHAPYLDGVAECADDWMYAPQ
;
A
#
# COMPACT_ATOMS: atom_id res chain seq x y z
N MET A 1 23.30 26.42 -37.59
CA MET A 1 22.24 25.63 -36.93
C MET A 1 22.87 24.90 -35.77
N GLN A 2 22.71 25.43 -34.55
CA GLN A 2 23.04 24.68 -33.34
C GLN A 2 21.99 23.57 -33.19
N THR A 3 22.43 22.33 -33.24
CA THR A 3 21.61 21.17 -32.93
C THR A 3 21.23 21.24 -31.45
N ALA A 4 19.93 21.41 -31.18
CA ALA A 4 19.39 21.29 -29.84
C ALA A 4 19.78 19.93 -29.25
N PRO A 5 20.16 19.84 -27.97
CA PRO A 5 20.44 18.57 -27.33
C PRO A 5 19.18 17.69 -27.41
N GLN A 6 19.30 16.50 -28.01
CA GLN A 6 18.30 15.46 -27.90
C GLN A 6 18.20 15.10 -26.41
N VAL A 7 17.15 15.59 -25.74
CA VAL A 7 16.83 15.20 -24.37
C VAL A 7 16.33 13.76 -24.41
N THR A 8 17.24 12.81 -24.21
CA THR A 8 16.86 11.42 -23.94
C THR A 8 16.28 11.36 -22.53
N THR A 9 14.96 11.15 -22.42
CA THR A 9 14.24 10.76 -21.21
C THR A 9 14.70 9.38 -20.74
N SER A 10 15.82 9.33 -20.01
CA SER A 10 16.21 8.11 -19.33
C SER A 10 15.45 7.98 -18.02
N LEU A 11 14.81 6.83 -17.83
CA LEU A 11 14.33 6.41 -16.51
C LEU A 11 15.53 6.25 -15.56
N ARG A 12 15.33 6.40 -14.25
CA ARG A 12 16.39 6.13 -13.26
C ARG A 12 16.74 4.64 -13.26
N PRO A 13 18.02 4.24 -13.17
CA PRO A 13 18.39 2.83 -13.18
C PRO A 13 17.75 2.04 -12.03
N ALA A 14 17.39 0.77 -12.28
CA ALA A 14 16.85 -0.11 -11.24
C ALA A 14 17.81 -0.29 -10.05
N ALA A 15 19.12 -0.26 -10.29
CA ALA A 15 20.13 -0.29 -9.24
C ALA A 15 20.07 0.91 -8.26
N GLU A 16 19.46 2.02 -8.67
CA GLU A 16 19.17 3.16 -7.81
C GLU A 16 17.78 3.04 -7.16
N VAL A 17 16.75 2.73 -7.97
CA VAL A 17 15.34 2.77 -7.55
C VAL A 17 14.96 1.60 -6.65
N MET A 18 15.45 0.41 -6.95
CA MET A 18 15.05 -0.85 -6.31
C MET A 18 15.83 -1.19 -5.03
N ARG A 19 16.49 -0.19 -4.43
CA ARG A 19 17.16 -0.32 -3.14
C ARG A 19 16.13 -0.16 -2.03
N LEU A 20 16.15 -1.03 -1.02
CA LEU A 20 15.19 -1.04 0.09
C LEU A 20 15.09 0.32 0.76
N ALA A 21 16.22 0.99 1.01
CA ALA A 21 16.23 2.33 1.61
C ALA A 21 15.43 3.37 0.78
N ARG A 22 15.41 3.26 -0.56
CA ARG A 22 14.63 4.16 -1.42
C ARG A 22 13.17 3.71 -1.55
N LEU A 23 12.92 2.42 -1.70
CA LEU A 23 11.56 1.84 -1.69
C LEU A 23 10.83 2.20 -0.38
N GLY A 24 11.53 2.10 0.75
CA GLY A 24 11.08 2.48 2.09
C GLY A 24 11.05 3.97 2.38
N SER A 25 11.35 4.80 1.38
CA SER A 25 11.24 6.26 1.43
C SER A 25 10.11 6.79 0.55
N MET A 26 9.39 5.93 -0.17
CA MET A 26 8.33 6.37 -1.07
C MET A 26 7.15 7.01 -0.32
N HIS A 27 6.55 7.99 -1.00
CA HIS A 27 5.33 8.68 -0.59
C HIS A 27 4.21 8.39 -1.59
N ALA A 28 2.98 8.53 -1.11
CA ALA A 28 1.79 8.48 -1.96
C ALA A 28 1.84 9.58 -3.04
N SER A 29 1.24 9.30 -4.19
CA SER A 29 1.24 10.18 -5.36
C SER A 29 -0.09 10.07 -6.12
N ARG A 30 -0.22 10.81 -7.24
CA ARG A 30 -1.36 10.68 -8.17
C ARG A 30 -1.65 9.24 -8.63
N LEU A 31 -0.63 8.39 -8.68
CA LEU A 31 -0.71 6.98 -9.09
C LEU A 31 -1.15 6.03 -7.96
N SER A 32 -1.40 6.54 -6.76
CA SER A 32 -1.83 5.70 -5.64
C SER A 32 -3.26 5.17 -5.83
N PHE A 33 -3.50 3.92 -5.42
CA PHE A 33 -4.73 3.16 -5.67
C PHE A 33 -5.98 3.81 -5.08
N MET A 34 -5.90 4.42 -3.89
CA MET A 34 -7.02 5.19 -3.34
C MET A 34 -7.40 6.39 -4.21
N ARG A 35 -6.43 7.05 -4.85
CA ARG A 35 -6.70 8.17 -5.77
C ARG A 35 -7.26 7.70 -7.09
N ILE A 36 -6.73 6.59 -7.63
CA ILE A 36 -7.29 5.94 -8.81
C ILE A 36 -8.77 5.58 -8.56
N LEU A 37 -9.08 4.99 -7.40
CA LEU A 37 -10.44 4.67 -7.00
C LEU A 37 -11.31 5.94 -6.96
N LEU A 38 -10.97 6.94 -6.15
CA LEU A 38 -11.82 8.13 -5.98
C LEU A 38 -12.01 8.91 -7.28
N ARG A 39 -10.96 9.02 -8.12
CA ARG A 39 -11.08 9.62 -9.46
C ARG A 39 -12.08 8.85 -10.32
N ARG A 40 -12.05 7.52 -10.28
CA ARG A 40 -13.01 6.68 -11.00
C ARG A 40 -14.43 6.86 -10.48
N LEU A 41 -14.64 6.75 -9.17
CA LEU A 41 -15.97 6.86 -8.54
C LEU A 41 -16.61 8.21 -8.89
N LYS A 42 -15.83 9.30 -8.86
CA LYS A 42 -16.24 10.63 -9.30
C LYS A 42 -16.56 10.68 -10.80
N HIS A 43 -15.63 10.27 -11.65
CA HIS A 43 -15.78 10.34 -13.12
C HIS A 43 -16.98 9.53 -13.62
N GLN A 44 -17.24 8.38 -13.01
CA GLN A 44 -18.35 7.49 -13.36
C GLN A 44 -19.64 7.78 -12.58
N ALA A 45 -19.66 8.85 -11.79
CA ALA A 45 -20.82 9.28 -10.99
C ALA A 45 -21.45 8.16 -10.14
N TRP A 46 -20.59 7.37 -9.46
CA TRP A 46 -21.05 6.30 -8.58
C TRP A 46 -21.94 6.87 -7.46
N ARG A 47 -22.98 6.14 -7.11
CA ARG A 47 -23.92 6.53 -6.05
C ARG A 47 -23.75 5.60 -4.85
N PHE A 48 -23.94 6.15 -3.66
CA PHE A 48 -23.81 5.40 -2.41
C PHE A 48 -25.11 5.46 -1.63
N GLU A 49 -25.53 4.33 -1.10
CA GLU A 49 -26.77 4.20 -0.33
C GLU A 49 -26.49 3.38 0.94
N ARG A 50 -26.96 3.87 2.09
CA ARG A 50 -27.06 3.05 3.30
C ARG A 50 -28.38 2.28 3.25
N THR A 51 -28.34 1.07 2.69
CA THR A 51 -29.54 0.25 2.45
C THR A 51 -30.05 -0.44 3.70
N ARG A 52 -29.19 -0.63 4.72
CA ARG A 52 -29.57 -1.15 6.04
C ARG A 52 -28.70 -0.52 7.13
N PHE A 53 -29.31 -0.17 8.25
CA PHE A 53 -28.63 0.16 9.49
C PHE A 53 -29.49 -0.31 10.67
N ALA A 54 -29.26 -1.54 11.10
CA ALA A 54 -30.02 -2.21 12.16
C ALA A 54 -29.09 -2.45 13.35
N PHE A 55 -28.83 -1.38 14.09
CA PHE A 55 -28.03 -1.38 15.31
C PHE A 55 -28.91 -1.11 16.53
N ASP A 56 -28.70 -1.85 17.60
CA ASP A 56 -29.41 -1.69 18.85
C ASP A 56 -28.80 -0.60 19.76
N ALA A 57 -29.31 -0.47 20.98
CA ALA A 57 -28.81 0.49 21.96
C ALA A 57 -27.43 0.12 22.55
N ALA A 58 -27.05 -1.16 22.49
CA ALA A 58 -25.71 -1.61 22.88
C ALA A 58 -24.66 -1.31 21.79
N GLY A 59 -25.11 -0.98 20.58
CA GLY A 59 -24.23 -0.77 19.43
C GLY A 59 -23.89 -2.06 18.71
N GLU A 60 -24.71 -3.10 18.89
CA GLU A 60 -24.58 -4.37 18.18
C GLU A 60 -25.56 -4.42 17.00
N GLY A 61 -25.13 -4.98 15.87
CA GLY A 61 -26.02 -5.08 14.72
C GLY A 61 -25.37 -5.25 13.37
N CYS A 62 -26.16 -4.97 12.33
CA CYS A 62 -25.77 -5.12 10.93
C CYS A 62 -26.08 -3.84 10.14
N ALA A 63 -25.12 -3.40 9.33
CA ALA A 63 -25.30 -2.32 8.37
C ALA A 63 -24.89 -2.77 6.95
N VAL A 64 -25.53 -2.18 5.94
CA VAL A 64 -25.22 -2.43 4.53
C VAL A 64 -25.06 -1.11 3.80
N TYR A 65 -23.91 -0.91 3.15
CA TYR A 65 -23.60 0.25 2.32
C TYR A 65 -23.38 -0.20 0.89
N THR A 66 -24.23 0.25 -0.02
CA THR A 66 -24.22 -0.14 -1.42
C THR A 66 -23.61 0.96 -2.28
N ALA A 67 -22.52 0.64 -2.97
CA ALA A 67 -21.90 1.44 -4.01
C ALA A 67 -22.44 1.00 -5.38
N ARG A 68 -23.19 1.88 -6.06
CA ARG A 68 -23.76 1.64 -7.39
C ARG A 68 -22.90 2.33 -8.44
N GLY A 69 -22.22 1.53 -9.25
CA GLY A 69 -21.55 1.97 -10.46
C GLY A 69 -22.47 1.93 -11.68
N PRO A 70 -21.92 2.22 -12.89
CA PRO A 70 -22.69 2.23 -14.12
C PRO A 70 -23.26 0.86 -14.52
N GLU A 71 -22.52 -0.22 -14.26
CA GLU A 71 -22.88 -1.59 -14.69
C GLU A 71 -23.22 -2.51 -13.51
N ARG A 72 -22.58 -2.30 -12.35
CA ARG A 72 -22.63 -3.21 -11.21
C ARG A 72 -22.82 -2.45 -9.91
N ALA A 73 -23.28 -3.17 -8.89
CA ALA A 73 -23.35 -2.69 -7.51
C ALA A 73 -22.48 -3.56 -6.62
N TYR A 74 -21.94 -2.99 -5.56
CA TYR A 74 -21.12 -3.67 -4.55
C TYR A 74 -21.57 -3.22 -3.17
N SER A 75 -21.77 -4.15 -2.25
CA SER A 75 -22.31 -3.83 -0.92
C SER A 75 -21.35 -4.24 0.18
N LEU A 76 -20.91 -3.28 0.99
CA LEU A 76 -20.25 -3.62 2.25
C LEU A 76 -21.31 -4.08 3.25
N VAL A 77 -21.21 -5.33 3.70
CA VAL A 77 -21.98 -5.85 4.83
C VAL A 77 -21.10 -5.77 6.08
N ALA A 78 -21.54 -5.01 7.07
CA ALA A 78 -20.81 -4.74 8.31
C ALA A 78 -21.58 -5.33 9.50
N PHE A 79 -20.90 -6.16 10.29
CA PHE A 79 -21.40 -6.68 11.57
C PHE A 79 -20.63 -6.03 12.70
N GLY A 80 -21.31 -5.25 13.53
CA GLY A 80 -20.75 -4.63 14.72
C GLY A 80 -21.23 -5.35 15.99
N ARG A 81 -20.36 -5.40 16.99
CA ARG A 81 -20.66 -5.94 18.32
C ARG A 81 -19.91 -5.14 19.37
N ASP A 82 -20.40 -5.15 20.60
CA ASP A 82 -19.62 -4.63 21.71
C ASP A 82 -18.60 -5.68 22.16
N LEU A 83 -17.41 -5.19 22.50
CA LEU A 83 -16.34 -6.01 23.04
C LEU A 83 -15.74 -5.31 24.25
N PRO A 84 -15.48 -6.04 25.35
CA PRO A 84 -14.67 -5.55 26.44
C PRO A 84 -13.32 -4.98 25.97
N ASP A 85 -12.89 -3.88 26.60
CA ASP A 85 -11.68 -3.15 26.24
C ASP A 85 -10.40 -4.02 26.26
N ASP A 86 -10.32 -4.97 27.18
CA ASP A 86 -9.19 -5.89 27.36
C ASP A 86 -9.10 -6.98 26.28
N LEU A 87 -10.19 -7.21 25.52
CA LEU A 87 -10.19 -8.13 24.38
C LEU A 87 -9.81 -7.45 23.05
N ARG A 88 -9.66 -6.12 23.03
CA ARG A 88 -9.29 -5.39 21.81
C ARG A 88 -7.78 -5.46 21.57
N SER A 89 -7.38 -6.08 20.46
CA SER A 89 -5.97 -6.21 20.08
C SER A 89 -5.72 -5.74 18.65
N ASP A 90 -4.58 -5.10 18.44
CA ASP A 90 -4.12 -4.63 17.13
C ASP A 90 -3.44 -5.72 16.32
N ARG A 91 -3.23 -6.88 16.93
CA ARG A 91 -2.52 -7.98 16.32
C ARG A 91 -3.51 -8.84 15.54
N VAL A 92 -3.04 -9.35 14.40
CA VAL A 92 -3.75 -10.32 13.57
C VAL A 92 -4.10 -11.63 14.30
N ILE A 93 -3.48 -11.88 15.46
CA ILE A 93 -3.73 -13.06 16.30
C ILE A 93 -4.95 -12.91 17.23
N ALA A 94 -5.61 -11.74 17.25
CA ALA A 94 -6.84 -11.56 18.01
C ALA A 94 -7.90 -12.62 17.62
N THR A 95 -8.83 -12.89 18.53
CA THR A 95 -9.94 -13.84 18.32
C THR A 95 -11.31 -13.16 18.33
N ALA A 96 -11.36 -11.85 18.60
CA ALA A 96 -12.55 -11.04 18.61
C ALA A 96 -12.26 -9.64 18.05
N TRP A 97 -13.24 -9.05 17.35
CA TRP A 97 -13.17 -7.69 16.81
C TRP A 97 -14.48 -6.94 16.98
N ASP A 98 -14.39 -5.62 17.19
CA ASP A 98 -15.58 -4.77 17.36
C ASP A 98 -16.46 -4.81 16.10
N ALA A 99 -15.84 -4.91 14.92
CA ALA A 99 -16.56 -5.11 13.68
C ALA A 99 -15.85 -6.03 12.70
N THR A 100 -16.67 -6.75 11.93
CA THR A 100 -16.24 -7.58 10.80
C THR A 100 -17.03 -7.20 9.55
N PHE A 101 -16.40 -7.38 8.39
CA PHE A 101 -16.90 -6.86 7.14
C PHE A 101 -16.71 -7.86 6.01
N THR A 102 -17.61 -7.81 5.05
CA THR A 102 -17.35 -8.35 3.72
C THR A 102 -17.83 -7.39 2.64
N LEU A 103 -17.13 -7.33 1.51
CA LEU A 103 -17.63 -6.65 0.32
C LEU A 103 -18.32 -7.68 -0.56
N PHE A 104 -19.64 -7.59 -0.62
CA PHE A 104 -20.51 -8.45 -1.41
C PHE A 104 -20.59 -7.96 -2.86
N ASP A 105 -20.59 -8.90 -3.80
CA ASP A 105 -20.78 -8.67 -5.23
C ASP A 105 -22.27 -8.55 -5.56
N GLY A 106 -22.76 -7.33 -5.71
CA GLY A 106 -24.18 -7.03 -5.88
C GLY A 106 -24.84 -6.45 -4.64
N ILE A 107 -26.14 -6.68 -4.51
CA ILE A 107 -26.98 -6.24 -3.39
C ILE A 107 -27.42 -7.49 -2.62
N PRO A 108 -27.04 -7.65 -1.35
CA PRO A 108 -27.33 -8.87 -0.60
C PRO A 108 -28.82 -8.97 -0.27
N THR A 109 -29.36 -10.19 -0.35
CA THR A 109 -30.69 -10.51 0.18
C THR A 109 -30.64 -10.71 1.69
N ASP A 110 -31.79 -10.78 2.37
CA ASP A 110 -31.81 -11.12 3.80
C ASP A 110 -31.19 -12.50 4.08
N ALA A 111 -31.39 -13.47 3.18
CA ALA A 111 -30.77 -14.79 3.30
C ALA A 111 -29.24 -14.73 3.17
N ASP A 112 -28.71 -13.84 2.31
CA ASP A 112 -27.27 -13.58 2.23
C ASP A 112 -26.76 -12.98 3.55
N ILE A 113 -27.47 -11.98 4.08
CA ILE A 113 -27.08 -11.33 5.34
C ILE A 113 -27.06 -12.33 6.50
N ASP A 114 -28.07 -13.20 6.60
CA ASP A 114 -28.13 -14.23 7.65
C ASP A 114 -26.97 -15.24 7.53
N ARG A 115 -26.68 -15.69 6.29
CA ARG A 115 -25.52 -16.56 6.02
C ARG A 115 -24.20 -15.89 6.40
N LEU A 116 -24.06 -14.61 6.03
CA LEU A 116 -22.86 -13.83 6.31
C LEU A 116 -22.70 -13.55 7.80
N ALA A 117 -23.79 -13.29 8.54
CA ALA A 117 -23.76 -13.08 9.98
C ALA A 117 -23.23 -14.32 10.72
N ALA A 118 -23.53 -15.53 10.22
CA ALA A 118 -23.05 -16.78 10.79
C ALA A 118 -21.56 -17.07 10.50
N ASN A 119 -20.95 -16.43 9.50
CA ASN A 119 -19.62 -16.81 8.99
C ASN A 119 -18.57 -15.70 9.03
N VAL A 120 -18.93 -14.47 8.65
CA VAL A 120 -17.99 -13.34 8.57
C VAL A 120 -17.34 -13.05 9.93
N PRO A 121 -18.06 -13.06 11.07
CA PRO A 121 -17.43 -12.86 12.38
C PRO A 121 -16.44 -13.95 12.79
N LEU A 122 -16.53 -15.17 12.23
CA LEU A 122 -15.66 -16.31 12.57
C LEU A 122 -14.26 -16.22 11.94
N GLN A 123 -14.07 -15.35 10.94
CA GLN A 123 -12.79 -15.10 10.26
C GLN A 123 -12.14 -16.42 9.78
N GLU A 124 -10.98 -16.81 10.32
CA GLU A 124 -10.25 -18.02 9.90
C GLU A 124 -11.07 -19.32 10.05
N ALA A 125 -11.99 -19.37 11.02
CA ALA A 125 -12.90 -20.49 11.23
C ALA A 125 -14.17 -20.44 10.36
N GLY A 126 -14.48 -19.28 9.76
CA GLY A 126 -15.63 -19.07 8.89
C GLY A 126 -15.33 -19.34 7.43
N ARG A 127 -16.37 -19.45 6.61
CA ARG A 127 -16.24 -19.53 5.15
C ARG A 127 -17.21 -18.58 4.47
N VAL A 128 -16.71 -17.93 3.43
CA VAL A 128 -17.50 -17.13 2.50
C VAL A 128 -17.53 -17.84 1.14
N SER A 129 -18.08 -17.18 0.13
CA SER A 129 -18.27 -17.71 -1.22
C SER A 129 -17.71 -16.76 -2.28
N ALA A 130 -17.78 -17.18 -3.54
CA ALA A 130 -17.41 -16.33 -4.68
C ALA A 130 -18.30 -15.08 -4.84
N SER A 131 -19.38 -14.93 -4.06
CA SER A 131 -20.17 -13.68 -3.99
C SER A 131 -19.58 -12.64 -3.04
N GLU A 132 -18.54 -12.98 -2.30
CA GLU A 132 -17.81 -12.08 -1.41
C GLU A 132 -16.44 -11.77 -1.99
N LEU A 133 -16.15 -10.50 -2.27
CA LEU A 133 -14.93 -10.05 -2.93
C LEU A 133 -13.78 -9.79 -1.96
N SER A 134 -14.12 -9.42 -0.73
CA SER A 134 -13.14 -9.29 0.35
C SER A 134 -13.77 -9.54 1.72
N LEU A 135 -12.92 -9.84 2.70
CA LEU A 135 -13.28 -10.03 4.09
C LEU A 135 -12.32 -9.26 4.98
N SER A 136 -12.85 -8.50 5.94
CA SER A 136 -12.08 -7.58 6.77
C SER A 136 -12.55 -7.60 8.22
N ARG A 137 -11.71 -7.09 9.11
CA ARG A 137 -12.00 -6.95 10.55
C ARG A 137 -11.33 -5.71 11.11
N ALA A 138 -11.98 -5.06 12.07
CA ALA A 138 -11.49 -3.84 12.66
C ALA A 138 -11.89 -3.68 14.13
N ASN A 139 -11.07 -2.93 14.86
CA ASN A 139 -11.31 -2.52 16.24
C ASN A 139 -11.47 -1.01 16.34
N ARG A 140 -12.27 -0.57 17.32
CA ARG A 140 -12.44 0.83 17.66
C ARG A 140 -11.16 1.38 18.28
N SER A 141 -10.86 2.64 18.01
CA SER A 141 -9.82 3.39 18.71
C SER A 141 -10.35 3.78 20.10
N VAL A 142 -10.05 2.98 21.13
CA VAL A 142 -10.70 3.06 22.46
C VAL A 142 -10.83 4.50 22.97
N ARG A 143 -9.71 5.23 23.08
CA ARG A 143 -9.70 6.59 23.62
C ARG A 143 -10.47 7.58 22.73
N LEU A 144 -10.22 7.57 21.42
CA LEU A 144 -10.82 8.54 20.51
C LEU A 144 -12.31 8.27 20.31
N TRP A 145 -12.70 7.01 20.26
CA TRP A 145 -14.11 6.60 20.16
C TRP A 145 -14.91 7.12 21.35
N ALA A 146 -14.43 6.87 22.57
CA ALA A 146 -15.09 7.34 23.79
C ALA A 146 -15.23 8.87 23.82
N HIS A 147 -14.16 9.60 23.48
CA HIS A 147 -14.19 11.06 23.37
C HIS A 147 -15.23 11.53 22.36
N VAL A 148 -15.25 10.99 21.14
CA VAL A 148 -16.19 11.42 20.11
C VAL A 148 -17.63 11.12 20.51
N VAL A 149 -17.91 9.94 21.07
CA VAL A 149 -19.25 9.60 21.59
C VAL A 149 -19.67 10.57 22.69
N GLU A 150 -18.81 10.80 23.69
CA GLU A 150 -19.10 11.71 24.81
C GLU A 150 -19.41 13.12 24.30
N ARG A 151 -18.56 13.68 23.44
CA ARG A 151 -18.71 15.04 22.94
C ARG A 151 -19.99 15.21 22.14
N LEU A 152 -20.20 14.34 21.16
CA LEU A 152 -21.37 14.40 20.28
C LEU A 152 -22.67 14.18 21.06
N SER A 153 -22.69 13.27 22.04
CA SER A 153 -23.88 13.02 22.88
C SER A 153 -24.28 14.21 23.76
N ASN A 154 -23.32 15.08 24.11
CA ASN A 154 -23.54 16.31 24.87
C ASN A 154 -23.84 17.53 23.96
N GLY A 155 -23.99 17.33 22.65
CA GLY A 155 -24.28 18.40 21.71
C GLY A 155 -23.06 19.25 21.33
N VAL A 156 -21.84 18.75 21.57
CA VAL A 156 -20.59 19.49 21.35
C VAL A 156 -19.68 18.72 20.38
N GLN A 157 -18.95 19.45 19.53
CA GLN A 157 -17.97 18.83 18.64
C GLN A 157 -16.72 18.32 19.39
N PRO A 158 -16.08 17.24 18.92
CA PRO A 158 -14.84 16.75 19.49
C PRO A 158 -13.66 17.70 19.25
N ASP A 159 -12.66 17.62 20.12
CA ASP A 159 -11.43 18.41 20.00
C ASP A 159 -10.63 18.03 18.75
N GLN A 160 -10.26 19.02 17.95
CA GLN A 160 -9.54 18.82 16.69
C GLN A 160 -8.14 18.21 16.90
N ALA A 161 -7.41 18.65 17.92
CA ALA A 161 -6.06 18.17 18.18
C ALA A 161 -6.07 16.69 18.58
N GLU A 162 -7.09 16.23 19.30
CA GLU A 162 -7.29 14.81 19.58
C GLU A 162 -7.58 13.98 18.31
N LEU A 163 -8.43 14.50 17.41
CA LEU A 163 -8.67 13.85 16.11
C LEU A 163 -7.39 13.76 15.29
N ASP A 164 -6.54 14.80 15.31
CA ASP A 164 -5.29 14.82 14.56
C ASP A 164 -4.19 13.94 15.13
N ALA A 165 -4.16 13.78 16.46
CA ALA A 165 -3.20 12.92 17.12
C ALA A 165 -3.45 11.44 16.78
N VAL A 166 -4.71 11.02 16.68
CA VAL A 166 -5.09 9.62 16.43
C VAL A 166 -5.38 9.36 14.95
N GLY A 167 -6.19 10.19 14.31
CA GLY A 167 -6.44 10.17 12.86
C GLY A 167 -7.43 9.12 12.36
N TYR A 168 -8.05 8.30 13.23
CA TYR A 168 -9.06 7.30 12.85
C TYR A 168 -9.94 6.90 14.03
N LEU A 169 -11.22 6.58 13.75
CA LEU A 169 -12.15 6.00 14.74
C LEU A 169 -12.03 4.48 14.83
N MET A 170 -11.67 3.84 13.72
CA MET A 170 -11.52 2.39 13.61
C MET A 170 -10.23 2.05 12.90
N ARG A 171 -9.68 0.89 13.26
CA ARG A 171 -8.47 0.35 12.66
C ARG A 171 -8.68 -1.07 12.21
N THR A 172 -8.47 -1.28 10.92
CA THR A 172 -8.46 -2.60 10.30
C THR A 172 -7.19 -3.35 10.69
N THR A 173 -7.30 -4.66 10.95
CA THR A 173 -6.14 -5.54 11.13
C THR A 173 -5.87 -6.40 9.91
N ALA A 174 -6.88 -6.58 9.05
CA ALA A 174 -6.73 -7.25 7.77
C ALA A 174 -7.84 -6.85 6.81
N VAL A 175 -7.51 -6.85 5.52
CA VAL A 175 -8.46 -6.84 4.40
C VAL A 175 -7.99 -7.95 3.45
N TYR A 176 -8.68 -9.07 3.50
CA TYR A 176 -8.36 -10.28 2.75
C TYR A 176 -9.18 -10.33 1.46
N GLY A 177 -8.52 -10.68 0.35
CA GLY A 177 -9.15 -10.94 -0.95
C GLY A 177 -8.52 -12.16 -1.61
N SER A 178 -8.62 -12.25 -2.94
CA SER A 178 -7.92 -13.24 -3.77
C SER A 178 -8.12 -14.70 -3.33
N GLY A 179 -9.38 -15.13 -3.20
CA GLY A 179 -9.70 -16.54 -2.91
C GLY A 179 -9.67 -16.92 -1.42
N LYS A 180 -9.13 -16.06 -0.54
CA LYS A 180 -8.99 -16.41 0.88
C LYS A 180 -10.36 -16.66 1.52
N PHE A 181 -10.46 -17.71 2.32
CA PHE A 181 -11.70 -18.17 2.99
C PHE A 181 -12.86 -18.54 2.05
N GLY A 182 -12.59 -18.77 0.76
CA GLY A 182 -13.61 -19.06 -0.24
C GLY A 182 -14.15 -17.83 -0.98
N ALA A 183 -13.58 -16.64 -0.71
CA ALA A 183 -13.91 -15.40 -1.41
C ALA A 183 -13.63 -15.50 -2.92
N ALA A 184 -14.15 -14.56 -3.70
CA ALA A 184 -13.78 -14.42 -5.10
C ALA A 184 -12.26 -14.25 -5.27
N ASP A 185 -11.72 -14.87 -6.32
CA ASP A 185 -10.33 -14.72 -6.71
C ASP A 185 -10.14 -13.71 -7.84
N ARG A 186 -8.89 -13.54 -8.28
CA ARG A 186 -8.55 -12.58 -9.34
C ARG A 186 -9.13 -13.00 -10.71
N GLU A 187 -9.36 -14.29 -10.94
CA GLU A 187 -9.95 -14.78 -12.20
C GLU A 187 -11.41 -14.34 -12.31
N THR A 188 -12.15 -14.40 -11.21
CA THR A 188 -13.55 -13.96 -11.10
C THR A 188 -13.76 -12.47 -11.44
N LEU A 189 -12.73 -11.65 -11.24
CA LEU A 189 -12.79 -10.19 -11.41
C LEU A 189 -12.00 -9.70 -12.63
N ALA A 190 -11.40 -10.61 -13.40
CA ALA A 190 -10.38 -10.28 -14.38
C ALA A 190 -10.86 -9.45 -15.56
N ASP A 191 -12.15 -9.47 -15.86
CA ASP A 191 -12.80 -8.75 -16.96
C ASP A 191 -13.47 -7.44 -16.49
N ARG A 192 -13.48 -7.16 -15.18
CA ARG A 192 -14.17 -5.98 -14.63
C ARG A 192 -13.30 -4.76 -14.73
N ALA A 193 -13.71 -3.81 -15.57
CA ALA A 193 -12.94 -2.60 -15.84
C ALA A 193 -12.64 -1.79 -14.55
N GLU A 194 -13.55 -1.80 -13.57
CA GLU A 194 -13.45 -1.10 -12.28
C GLU A 194 -12.45 -1.70 -11.31
N PHE A 195 -12.11 -2.97 -11.48
CA PHE A 195 -11.15 -3.67 -10.63
C PHE A 195 -9.85 -4.06 -11.35
N GLN A 196 -9.62 -3.53 -12.56
CA GLN A 196 -8.36 -3.74 -13.29
C GLN A 196 -7.16 -3.19 -12.56
N ALA A 197 -7.27 -1.96 -12.05
CA ALA A 197 -6.20 -1.38 -11.25
C ALA A 197 -5.98 -2.26 -10.00
N PRO A 198 -4.74 -2.38 -9.49
CA PRO A 198 -4.49 -3.20 -8.31
C PRO A 198 -5.29 -2.73 -7.09
N PHE A 199 -5.71 -3.70 -6.28
CA PHE A 199 -6.34 -3.53 -4.96
C PHE A 199 -7.63 -2.70 -4.90
N GLN A 200 -8.34 -2.50 -6.02
CA GLN A 200 -9.53 -1.62 -6.03
C GLN A 200 -10.68 -2.16 -5.17
N VAL A 201 -10.82 -3.49 -5.07
CA VAL A 201 -11.79 -4.16 -4.18
C VAL A 201 -11.49 -3.76 -2.74
N GLU A 202 -10.25 -3.91 -2.29
CA GLU A 202 -9.82 -3.61 -0.93
C GLU A 202 -9.93 -2.10 -0.63
N MET A 203 -9.58 -1.24 -1.58
CA MET A 203 -9.72 0.21 -1.42
C MET A 203 -11.21 0.60 -1.27
N LEU A 204 -12.12 0.00 -2.05
CA LEU A 204 -13.55 0.23 -1.93
C LEU A 204 -14.09 -0.26 -0.57
N SER A 205 -13.67 -1.44 -0.12
CA SER A 205 -14.02 -1.96 1.20
C SER A 205 -13.62 -1.00 2.31
N VAL A 206 -12.39 -0.50 2.29
CA VAL A 206 -11.90 0.44 3.33
C VAL A 206 -12.62 1.79 3.26
N LEU A 207 -12.95 2.30 2.08
CA LEU A 207 -13.75 3.52 1.92
C LEU A 207 -15.14 3.37 2.55
N LEU A 208 -15.83 2.25 2.30
CA LEU A 208 -17.14 1.98 2.87
C LEU A 208 -17.05 1.72 4.39
N THR A 209 -16.00 1.03 4.87
CA THR A 209 -15.73 0.87 6.32
C THR A 209 -15.56 2.22 7.00
N ARG A 210 -14.96 3.21 6.32
CA ARG A 210 -14.84 4.58 6.84
C ARG A 210 -16.19 5.23 7.08
N GLN A 211 -17.12 5.10 6.14
CA GLN A 211 -18.48 5.58 6.35
C GLN A 211 -19.14 4.89 7.54
N PHE A 212 -19.05 3.56 7.59
CA PHE A 212 -19.59 2.78 8.69
C PHE A 212 -19.08 3.26 10.06
N ALA A 213 -17.78 3.54 10.19
CA ALA A 213 -17.20 4.02 11.44
C ALA A 213 -17.82 5.35 11.92
N ARG A 214 -18.12 6.27 11.00
CA ARG A 214 -18.79 7.54 11.32
C ARG A 214 -20.23 7.31 11.75
N ASP A 215 -21.00 6.59 10.94
CA ASP A 215 -22.41 6.30 11.24
C ASP A 215 -22.56 5.57 12.58
N TRP A 216 -21.64 4.65 12.89
CA TRP A 216 -21.67 3.90 14.13
C TRP A 216 -21.34 4.76 15.36
N VAL A 217 -20.35 5.66 15.28
CA VAL A 217 -20.05 6.55 16.41
C VAL A 217 -21.18 7.56 16.66
N GLU A 218 -21.79 8.08 15.58
CA GLU A 218 -22.92 8.99 15.66
C GLU A 218 -24.17 8.29 16.23
N HIS A 219 -24.42 7.03 15.86
CA HIS A 219 -25.49 6.22 16.46
C HIS A 219 -25.30 6.05 17.97
N GLN A 220 -24.09 5.70 18.43
CA GLN A 220 -23.81 5.59 19.86
C GLN A 220 -24.03 6.92 20.59
N ALA A 221 -23.59 8.03 20.00
CA ALA A 221 -23.83 9.36 20.55
C ALA A 221 -25.33 9.68 20.63
N GLN A 222 -26.11 9.32 19.60
CA GLN A 222 -27.55 9.52 19.54
C GLN A 222 -28.31 8.68 20.58
N VAL A 223 -27.89 7.44 20.81
CA VAL A 223 -28.47 6.56 21.84
C VAL A 223 -28.25 7.15 23.24
N ILE A 224 -27.07 7.70 23.51
CA ILE A 224 -26.72 8.26 24.83
C ILE A 224 -27.33 9.66 25.03
N GLY A 225 -27.19 10.53 24.03
CA GLY A 225 -27.56 11.95 24.13
C GLY A 225 -29.01 12.27 23.80
N GLY A 226 -29.72 11.36 23.12
CA GLY A 226 -31.10 11.59 22.68
C GLY A 226 -31.21 12.87 21.84
N ALA A 227 -32.14 13.75 22.22
CA ALA A 227 -32.35 15.02 21.50
C ALA A 227 -31.18 16.02 21.58
N ASN A 228 -30.24 15.83 22.52
CA ASN A 228 -29.06 16.70 22.65
C ASN A 228 -27.93 16.31 21.71
N ALA A 229 -27.95 15.08 21.17
CA ALA A 229 -26.86 14.59 20.35
C ALA A 229 -26.75 15.36 19.02
N VAL A 230 -25.52 15.59 18.57
CA VAL A 230 -25.22 16.22 17.27
C VAL A 230 -24.41 15.30 16.38
N GLY A 231 -24.56 15.44 15.06
CA GLY A 231 -23.70 14.78 14.09
C GLY A 231 -22.27 15.34 14.11
N LEU A 232 -21.31 14.56 13.63
CA LEU A 232 -19.93 15.02 13.51
C LEU A 232 -19.84 16.05 12.38
N ASP A 233 -19.28 17.21 12.68
CA ASP A 233 -18.99 18.25 11.69
C ASP A 233 -18.15 17.69 10.54
N GLU A 234 -18.48 18.06 9.30
CA GLU A 234 -17.82 17.50 8.13
C GLU A 234 -16.32 17.81 8.06
N ALA A 235 -15.92 19.02 8.45
CA ALA A 235 -14.53 19.45 8.39
C ALA A 235 -13.69 18.66 9.40
N LEU A 236 -14.24 18.41 10.59
CA LEU A 236 -13.65 17.54 11.61
C LEU A 236 -13.66 16.07 11.17
N ALA A 237 -14.77 15.58 10.61
CA ALA A 237 -14.91 14.20 10.15
C ALA A 237 -13.85 13.86 9.09
N ARG A 238 -13.58 14.77 8.15
CA ARG A 238 -12.58 14.58 7.09
C ARG A 238 -11.17 14.36 7.66
N ARG A 239 -10.86 14.83 8.86
CA ARG A 239 -9.55 14.60 9.52
C ARG A 239 -9.33 13.14 9.93
N LEU A 240 -10.39 12.34 9.93
CA LEU A 240 -10.39 10.92 10.25
C LEU A 240 -10.32 10.08 8.97
N GLY A 241 -9.42 9.10 8.96
CA GLY A 241 -9.40 8.00 8.00
C GLY A 241 -9.75 6.67 8.66
N ILE A 242 -9.27 5.58 8.06
CA ILE A 242 -9.25 4.26 8.66
C ILE A 242 -7.80 3.88 8.96
N GLY A 243 -7.53 3.54 10.22
CA GLY A 243 -6.24 3.00 10.61
C GLY A 243 -6.02 1.62 9.99
N ASN A 244 -4.77 1.26 9.74
CA ASN A 244 -4.39 -0.12 9.44
C ASN A 244 -3.08 -0.48 10.14
N SER A 245 -2.98 -1.72 10.62
CA SER A 245 -1.71 -2.30 11.10
C SER A 245 -1.23 -3.32 10.09
N THR A 246 -0.26 -2.92 9.27
CA THR A 246 0.30 -3.79 8.24
C THR A 246 1.49 -4.56 8.79
N GLY A 247 1.40 -5.89 8.82
CA GLY A 247 2.48 -6.79 9.20
C GLY A 247 3.24 -7.40 8.02
N LEU A 248 4.10 -8.37 8.34
CA LEU A 248 5.02 -9.01 7.40
C LEU A 248 4.38 -9.67 6.19
N GLY A 249 3.11 -10.10 6.25
CA GLY A 249 2.45 -10.80 5.15
C GLY A 249 2.44 -10.03 3.83
N MET A 250 2.63 -8.71 3.86
CA MET A 250 2.68 -7.86 2.68
C MET A 250 4.06 -7.68 2.06
N ALA A 251 5.15 -8.00 2.76
CA ALA A 251 6.49 -7.91 2.20
C ALA A 251 6.77 -9.00 1.14
N PRO A 252 6.48 -10.30 1.39
CA PRO A 252 6.62 -11.37 0.40
C PRO A 252 5.80 -11.16 -0.86
N PHE A 253 4.69 -10.42 -0.79
CA PHE A 253 3.89 -10.08 -1.97
C PHE A 253 4.74 -9.37 -3.04
N LEU A 254 5.61 -8.42 -2.64
CA LEU A 254 6.47 -7.71 -3.60
C LEU A 254 7.51 -8.64 -4.24
N LEU A 255 7.95 -9.67 -3.52
CA LEU A 255 8.92 -10.65 -4.01
C LEU A 255 8.26 -11.67 -4.94
N ASN A 256 7.05 -12.13 -4.61
CA ASN A 256 6.31 -13.13 -5.37
C ASN A 256 5.69 -12.59 -6.67
N HIS A 257 5.46 -11.28 -6.77
CA HIS A 257 4.83 -10.64 -7.93
C HIS A 257 5.79 -9.64 -8.61
N PRO A 258 6.91 -10.10 -9.20
CA PRO A 258 7.94 -9.23 -9.76
C PRO A 258 7.45 -8.39 -10.94
N VAL A 259 6.56 -8.92 -11.78
CA VAL A 259 6.05 -8.18 -12.94
C VAL A 259 5.07 -7.11 -12.48
N LEU A 260 4.23 -7.42 -11.49
CA LEU A 260 3.36 -6.43 -10.87
C LEU A 260 4.16 -5.32 -10.17
N LEU A 261 5.17 -5.65 -9.38
CA LEU A 261 6.06 -4.66 -8.74
C LEU A 261 6.73 -3.79 -9.81
N ASN A 262 7.27 -4.41 -10.87
CA ASN A 262 7.85 -3.68 -11.99
C ASN A 262 6.87 -2.66 -12.56
N ASN A 263 5.64 -3.07 -12.82
CA ASN A 263 4.63 -2.23 -13.45
C ASN A 263 4.30 -1.00 -12.58
N TRP A 264 4.30 -1.15 -11.26
CA TRP A 264 4.09 -0.03 -10.34
C TRP A 264 5.25 0.96 -10.38
N ILE A 265 6.47 0.46 -10.27
CA ILE A 265 7.67 1.29 -10.28
C ILE A 265 7.85 1.95 -11.64
N LEU A 266 7.70 1.19 -12.73
CA LEU A 266 7.81 1.69 -14.10
C LEU A 266 6.81 2.82 -14.38
N ALA A 267 5.56 2.71 -13.91
CA ALA A 267 4.58 3.78 -14.05
C ALA A 267 5.02 5.06 -13.33
N LYS A 268 5.53 4.95 -12.09
CA LYS A 268 6.04 6.10 -11.32
C LYS A 268 7.28 6.72 -11.97
N GLU A 269 8.25 5.91 -12.40
CA GLU A 269 9.47 6.39 -13.05
C GLU A 269 9.18 7.01 -14.41
N THR A 270 8.23 6.47 -15.16
CA THR A 270 7.76 7.05 -16.43
C THR A 270 7.12 8.41 -16.20
N ALA A 271 6.23 8.53 -15.19
CA ALA A 271 5.62 9.81 -14.83
C ALA A 271 6.67 10.86 -14.46
N LEU A 272 7.67 10.48 -13.66
CA LEU A 272 8.76 11.37 -13.26
C LEU A 272 9.61 11.78 -14.46
N ALA A 273 9.95 10.85 -15.34
CA ALA A 273 10.72 11.14 -16.55
C ALA A 273 9.99 12.08 -17.51
N GLU A 274 8.67 11.91 -17.67
CA GLU A 274 7.81 12.79 -18.47
C GLU A 274 7.80 14.22 -17.88
N VAL A 275 7.58 14.37 -16.58
CA VAL A 275 7.59 15.68 -15.91
C VAL A 275 8.97 16.36 -15.99
N CYS A 276 10.06 15.57 -15.96
CA CYS A 276 11.42 16.08 -16.16
C CYS A 276 11.72 16.56 -17.60
N THR A 277 10.84 16.34 -18.57
CA THR A 277 10.97 16.93 -19.92
C THR A 277 10.46 18.36 -20.02
N ILE A 278 9.67 18.79 -19.03
CA ILE A 278 9.02 20.09 -19.05
C ILE A 278 10.09 21.14 -18.77
N THR A 279 10.48 21.83 -19.84
CA THR A 279 11.19 23.10 -19.79
C THR A 279 10.15 24.21 -19.62
N ASP A 280 10.44 25.22 -18.81
CA ASP A 280 9.52 26.34 -18.53
C ASP A 280 8.26 25.93 -17.75
N VAL A 281 8.46 25.39 -16.54
CA VAL A 281 7.39 25.12 -15.57
C VAL A 281 6.55 26.38 -15.34
N THR A 282 5.23 26.24 -15.49
CA THR A 282 4.30 27.37 -15.32
C THR A 282 4.29 27.88 -13.88
N GLY A 283 4.01 29.18 -13.70
CA GLY A 283 3.88 29.77 -12.37
C GLY A 283 2.83 29.06 -11.52
N ASP A 284 1.72 28.63 -12.12
CA ASP A 284 0.64 27.90 -11.45
C ASP A 284 1.10 26.51 -10.98
N ALA A 285 1.80 25.76 -11.83
CA ALA A 285 2.34 24.44 -11.45
C ALA A 285 3.36 24.56 -10.31
N TRP A 286 4.27 25.53 -10.39
CA TRP A 286 5.22 25.82 -9.32
C TRP A 286 4.51 26.18 -8.02
N GLN A 287 3.50 27.05 -8.11
CA GLN A 287 2.73 27.51 -6.96
C GLN A 287 1.93 26.37 -6.31
N GLN A 288 1.35 25.47 -7.11
CA GLN A 288 0.66 24.30 -6.62
C GLN A 288 1.60 23.39 -5.82
N VAL A 289 2.77 23.04 -6.36
CA VAL A 289 3.76 22.21 -5.65
C VAL A 289 4.22 22.88 -4.37
N ARG A 290 4.47 24.20 -4.40
CA ARG A 290 4.84 24.98 -3.22
C ARG A 290 3.76 24.97 -2.13
N SER A 291 2.48 25.09 -2.52
CA SER A 291 1.35 25.02 -1.59
C SER A 291 1.21 23.63 -0.95
N LEU A 292 1.34 22.56 -1.75
CA LEU A 292 1.28 21.20 -1.26
C LEU A 292 2.47 20.88 -0.32
N LEU A 293 3.65 21.38 -0.64
CA LEU A 293 4.83 21.25 0.22
C LEU A 293 4.61 21.91 1.59
N ALA A 294 3.97 23.08 1.64
CA ALA A 294 3.64 23.73 2.91
C ALA A 294 2.65 22.90 3.76
N ARG A 295 1.64 22.29 3.13
CA ARG A 295 0.70 21.37 3.81
C ARG A 295 1.41 20.13 4.36
N VAL A 296 2.32 19.54 3.58
CA VAL A 296 3.15 18.41 4.00
C VAL A 296 4.09 18.79 5.14
N GLN A 297 4.69 19.99 5.11
CA GLN A 297 5.53 20.50 6.19
C GLN A 297 4.75 20.53 7.52
N GLY A 298 3.50 21.00 7.49
CA GLY A 298 2.61 20.97 8.66
C GLY A 298 2.33 19.56 9.18
N ASP A 299 2.00 18.60 8.30
CA ASP A 299 1.74 17.22 8.71
C ASP A 299 3.00 16.54 9.31
N ILE A 300 4.17 16.72 8.69
CA ILE A 300 5.45 16.18 9.20
C ILE A 300 5.84 16.81 10.54
N ALA A 301 5.55 18.10 10.74
CA ALA A 301 5.78 18.76 12.03
C ALA A 301 4.90 18.16 13.14
N SER A 302 3.64 17.80 12.81
CA SER A 302 2.72 17.16 13.76
C SER A 302 2.98 15.67 14.00
N TRP A 303 3.83 15.04 13.19
CA TRP A 303 4.08 13.61 13.26
C TRP A 303 5.05 13.26 14.39
N HIS A 304 4.55 12.48 15.35
CA HIS A 304 5.32 11.92 16.45
C HIS A 304 5.38 10.39 16.37
N SER A 305 6.54 9.81 16.67
CA SER A 305 6.75 8.37 16.74
C SER A 305 7.71 8.05 17.87
N GLU A 306 7.42 6.98 18.61
CA GLU A 306 8.27 6.47 19.70
C GLU A 306 9.35 5.50 19.19
N HIS A 307 9.23 5.03 17.94
CA HIS A 307 10.17 4.08 17.37
C HIS A 307 11.52 4.70 17.02
N ALA A 308 12.62 4.05 17.43
CA ALA A 308 13.99 4.54 17.27
C ALA A 308 14.34 4.93 15.82
N VAL A 309 13.93 4.13 14.82
CA VAL A 309 14.15 4.45 13.40
C VAL A 309 13.52 5.79 13.01
N MET A 310 12.31 6.08 13.47
CA MET A 310 11.63 7.34 13.15
C MET A 310 12.15 8.51 13.97
N GLN A 311 12.64 8.27 15.19
CA GLN A 311 13.33 9.30 15.98
C GLN A 311 14.59 9.82 15.28
N ILE A 312 15.19 9.01 14.39
CA ILE A 312 16.30 9.42 13.52
C ILE A 312 15.78 10.01 12.19
N ARG A 313 14.85 9.32 11.50
CA ARG A 313 14.36 9.73 10.17
C ARG A 313 13.58 11.05 10.20
N LEU A 314 12.71 11.27 11.19
CA LEU A 314 11.83 12.47 11.22
C LEU A 314 12.59 13.79 11.36
N PRO A 315 13.57 13.96 12.28
CA PRO A 315 14.35 15.19 12.34
C PRO A 315 15.10 15.49 11.03
N ALA A 316 15.69 14.46 10.40
CA ALA A 316 16.36 14.61 9.11
C ALA A 316 15.38 15.05 8.02
N LEU A 317 14.22 14.39 7.91
CA LEU A 317 13.17 14.76 6.96
C LEU A 317 12.66 16.18 7.18
N ARG A 318 12.47 16.62 8.44
CA ARG A 318 12.06 18.01 8.76
C ARG A 318 13.09 19.02 8.27
N ALA A 319 14.37 18.76 8.49
CA ALA A 319 15.45 19.62 8.01
C ALA A 319 15.50 19.67 6.48
N ASP A 320 15.31 18.54 5.82
CA ASP A 320 15.27 18.46 4.36
C ASP A 320 14.08 19.20 3.75
N VAL A 321 12.89 19.03 4.34
CA VAL A 321 11.68 19.74 3.92
C VAL A 321 11.84 21.24 4.10
N ALA A 322 12.45 21.70 5.20
CA ALA A 322 12.74 23.12 5.38
C ALA A 322 13.68 23.66 4.28
N ARG A 323 14.71 22.91 3.89
CA ARG A 323 15.60 23.25 2.77
C ARG A 323 14.85 23.27 1.43
N LEU A 324 13.98 22.30 1.19
CA LEU A 324 13.16 22.26 -0.02
C LEU A 324 12.19 23.44 -0.10
N VAL A 325 11.55 23.82 1.01
CA VAL A 325 10.68 25.01 1.10
C VAL A 325 11.47 26.27 0.74
N GLN A 326 12.70 26.42 1.23
CA GLN A 326 13.57 27.54 0.88
C GLN A 326 13.92 27.54 -0.61
N ALA A 327 14.29 26.39 -1.18
CA ALA A 327 14.62 26.26 -2.61
C ALA A 327 13.42 26.59 -3.53
N MET A 328 12.20 26.41 -3.04
CA MET A 328 10.98 26.66 -3.81
C MET A 328 10.37 28.06 -3.65
N GLN A 329 11.01 28.98 -2.91
CA GLN A 329 10.45 30.31 -2.61
C GLN A 329 10.12 31.13 -3.85
N SER A 330 10.99 31.12 -4.87
CA SER A 330 10.75 31.82 -6.14
C SER A 330 11.08 30.89 -7.31
N PRO A 331 10.21 30.78 -8.34
CA PRO A 331 10.55 30.01 -9.53
C PRO A 331 11.73 30.69 -10.22
N PRO A 332 12.82 29.96 -10.53
CA PRO A 332 13.87 30.51 -11.37
C PRO A 332 13.32 30.81 -12.77
N GLN A 333 13.93 31.77 -13.48
CA GLN A 333 13.61 31.99 -14.89
C GLN A 333 13.95 30.72 -15.68
N GLY A 334 12.99 30.21 -16.45
CA GLY A 334 13.14 28.94 -17.17
C GLY A 334 13.13 27.70 -16.27
N ALA A 335 12.45 27.77 -15.12
CA ALA A 335 12.38 26.67 -14.16
C ALA A 335 12.05 25.33 -14.82
N ALA A 336 12.82 24.30 -14.47
CA ALA A 336 12.57 22.92 -14.87
C ALA A 336 12.55 22.02 -13.62
N TRP A 337 11.63 21.06 -13.60
CA TRP A 337 11.58 20.09 -12.48
C TRP A 337 12.85 19.26 -12.38
N ARG A 338 13.48 18.97 -13.53
CA ARG A 338 14.76 18.27 -13.61
C ARG A 338 15.84 18.94 -12.76
N ASP A 339 15.95 20.26 -12.81
CA ASP A 339 16.99 20.99 -12.08
C ASP A 339 16.75 20.94 -10.57
N LEU A 340 15.48 21.05 -10.14
CA LEU A 340 15.11 20.91 -8.74
C LEU A 340 15.36 19.49 -8.22
N ILE A 341 15.06 18.46 -9.03
CA ILE A 341 15.31 17.06 -8.69
C ILE A 341 16.81 16.77 -8.61
N GLU A 342 17.62 17.31 -9.53
CA GLU A 342 19.08 17.16 -9.49
C GLU A 342 19.68 17.86 -8.26
N TRP A 343 19.21 19.07 -7.95
CA TRP A 343 19.58 19.75 -6.71
C TRP A 343 19.21 18.93 -5.47
N ALA A 344 17.99 18.36 -5.44
CA ALA A 344 17.54 17.53 -4.33
C ALA A 344 18.38 16.25 -4.19
N ARG A 345 18.79 15.65 -5.31
CA ARG A 345 19.68 14.48 -5.34
C ARG A 345 21.03 14.76 -4.66
N GLN A 346 21.55 15.97 -4.83
CA GLN A 346 22.85 16.39 -4.27
C GLN A 346 22.74 16.90 -2.82
N THR A 347 21.57 17.39 -2.41
CA THR A 347 21.42 18.19 -1.17
C THR A 347 20.58 17.51 -0.09
N LEU A 348 19.60 16.68 -0.47
CA LEU A 348 18.59 16.13 0.44
C LEU A 348 18.77 14.63 0.65
N GLY A 349 18.25 14.12 1.77
CA GLY A 349 18.12 12.69 2.01
C GLY A 349 17.07 12.04 1.10
N VAL A 350 17.17 10.71 0.96
CA VAL A 350 16.35 9.90 0.03
C VAL A 350 14.84 10.08 0.25
N GLU A 351 14.42 10.23 1.50
CA GLU A 351 13.00 10.43 1.85
C GLU A 351 12.45 11.75 1.32
N ALA A 352 13.18 12.85 1.48
CA ALA A 352 12.77 14.13 0.93
C ALA A 352 12.83 14.17 -0.60
N GLN A 353 13.77 13.43 -1.21
CA GLN A 353 13.80 13.25 -2.67
C GLN A 353 12.54 12.54 -3.16
N GLU A 354 12.14 11.42 -2.55
CA GLU A 354 10.93 10.68 -2.95
C GLU A 354 9.63 11.42 -2.63
N LEU A 355 9.62 12.27 -1.59
CA LEU A 355 8.54 13.22 -1.36
C LEU A 355 8.43 14.23 -2.50
N LEU A 356 9.55 14.88 -2.88
CA LEU A 356 9.59 15.81 -4.00
C LEU A 356 9.13 15.13 -5.30
N HIS A 357 9.62 13.93 -5.60
CA HIS A 357 9.20 13.17 -6.78
C HIS A 357 7.69 12.96 -6.84
N SER A 358 7.02 12.82 -5.70
CA SER A 358 5.56 12.66 -5.64
C SER A 358 4.85 14.00 -5.84
N LEU A 359 5.36 15.07 -5.23
CA LEU A 359 4.78 16.42 -5.30
C LEU A 359 4.85 17.02 -6.71
N VAL A 360 5.95 16.83 -7.45
CA VAL A 360 6.09 17.40 -8.81
C VAL A 360 5.13 16.78 -9.83
N LEU A 361 4.53 15.62 -9.53
CA LEU A 361 3.52 15.00 -10.39
C LEU A 361 2.15 15.69 -10.26
N GLU A 362 1.88 16.34 -9.12
CA GLU A 362 0.55 16.86 -8.76
C GLU A 362 -0.07 17.82 -9.79
N PRO A 363 0.70 18.73 -10.43
CA PRO A 363 0.17 19.63 -11.46
C PRO A 363 -0.20 18.95 -12.77
N TYR A 364 0.11 17.67 -12.97
CA TYR A 364 0.04 17.01 -14.27
C TYR A 364 -0.92 15.81 -14.29
N PRO A 365 -2.25 16.03 -14.37
CA PRO A 365 -3.22 14.94 -14.53
C PRO A 365 -2.96 14.03 -15.73
N SER A 366 -2.20 14.48 -16.73
CA SER A 366 -1.80 13.65 -17.87
C SER A 366 -1.06 12.36 -17.50
N VAL A 367 -0.35 12.31 -16.36
CA VAL A 367 0.36 11.09 -15.90
C VAL A 367 -0.59 10.01 -15.40
N ASP A 368 -1.83 10.37 -15.09
CA ASP A 368 -2.85 9.47 -14.56
C ASP A 368 -3.14 8.28 -15.48
N ARG A 369 -2.94 8.46 -16.79
CA ARG A 369 -3.09 7.40 -17.80
C ARG A 369 -2.16 6.21 -17.56
N LEU A 370 -1.04 6.42 -16.87
CA LEU A 370 -0.05 5.37 -16.58
C LEU A 370 -0.59 4.35 -15.57
N ALA A 371 -1.64 4.68 -14.81
CA ALA A 371 -2.29 3.76 -13.88
C ALA A 371 -2.83 2.49 -14.56
N VAL A 372 -3.21 2.56 -15.84
CA VAL A 372 -3.67 1.39 -16.62
C VAL A 372 -2.56 0.35 -16.77
N GLY A 373 -1.30 0.79 -16.84
CA GLY A 373 -0.14 -0.09 -16.96
C GLY A 373 0.31 -0.73 -15.64
N MET A 374 -0.34 -0.43 -14.51
CA MET A 374 0.07 -0.93 -13.19
C MET A 374 -0.50 -2.31 -12.84
N ALA A 375 -1.41 -2.85 -13.66
CA ALA A 375 -1.88 -4.23 -13.53
C ALA A 375 -0.89 -5.20 -14.20
N ALA A 376 -0.94 -6.48 -13.84
CA ALA A 376 -0.21 -7.54 -14.51
C ALA A 376 -1.09 -8.79 -14.62
N ASP A 377 -1.06 -9.44 -15.78
CA ASP A 377 -1.59 -10.80 -15.96
C ASP A 377 -0.44 -11.78 -15.76
N GLU A 378 -0.18 -12.13 -14.50
CA GLU A 378 0.90 -13.05 -14.15
C GLU A 378 0.54 -14.51 -14.44
N VAL A 379 -0.74 -14.83 -14.67
CA VAL A 379 -1.19 -16.17 -15.08
C VAL A 379 -0.71 -16.49 -16.50
N ALA A 380 -0.64 -15.47 -17.36
CA ALA A 380 -0.15 -15.60 -18.73
C ALA A 380 1.39 -15.62 -18.84
N LEU A 381 2.14 -15.58 -17.72
CA LEU A 381 3.61 -15.60 -17.78
C LEU A 381 4.12 -16.94 -18.33
N PRO A 382 5.13 -16.90 -19.22
CA PRO A 382 5.62 -18.12 -19.86
C PRO A 382 6.30 -19.05 -18.84
N ALA A 383 6.19 -20.35 -19.11
CA ALA A 383 7.07 -21.35 -18.50
C ALA A 383 8.54 -21.07 -18.89
N VAL A 384 9.48 -21.70 -18.16
CA VAL A 384 10.90 -21.59 -18.47
C VAL A 384 11.18 -21.97 -19.93
N ASP A 385 11.82 -21.06 -20.66
CA ASP A 385 12.40 -21.34 -21.96
C ASP A 385 13.70 -22.14 -21.78
N GLY A 386 13.62 -23.44 -22.01
CA GLY A 386 14.76 -24.36 -21.94
C GLY A 386 15.71 -24.25 -23.14
N SER A 387 15.34 -23.54 -24.20
CA SER A 387 16.18 -23.37 -25.39
C SER A 387 17.27 -22.30 -25.22
N ALA A 388 17.13 -21.42 -24.23
CA ALA A 388 18.14 -20.45 -23.84
C ALA A 388 19.48 -21.14 -23.54
N THR A 389 20.60 -20.46 -23.85
CA THR A 389 21.93 -21.02 -23.59
C THR A 389 22.34 -20.78 -22.14
N VAL A 390 23.18 -21.68 -21.61
CA VAL A 390 23.81 -21.55 -20.29
C VAL A 390 24.67 -20.29 -20.23
N ALA A 391 25.43 -20.01 -21.30
CA ALA A 391 26.29 -18.85 -21.40
C ALA A 391 25.52 -17.52 -21.35
N ASP A 392 24.46 -17.38 -22.16
CA ASP A 392 23.64 -16.16 -22.16
C ASP A 392 22.93 -15.97 -20.82
N THR A 393 22.44 -17.06 -20.22
CA THR A 393 21.77 -17.02 -18.92
C THR A 393 22.74 -16.59 -17.82
N ALA A 394 23.96 -17.12 -17.79
CA ALA A 394 24.99 -16.70 -16.84
C ALA A 394 25.36 -15.22 -17.03
N ALA A 395 25.50 -14.76 -18.29
CA ALA A 395 25.77 -13.36 -18.61
C ALA A 395 24.63 -12.42 -18.16
N ASP A 396 23.37 -12.82 -18.35
CA ASP A 396 22.20 -12.08 -17.90
C ASP A 396 22.17 -11.93 -16.37
N ILE A 397 22.51 -13.00 -15.63
CA ILE A 397 22.63 -12.94 -14.18
C ILE A 397 23.75 -11.98 -13.77
N ALA A 398 24.94 -12.10 -14.36
CA ALA A 398 26.07 -11.23 -14.05
C ALA A 398 25.78 -9.74 -14.30
N ALA A 399 24.98 -9.44 -15.33
CA ALA A 399 24.58 -8.07 -15.64
C ALA A 399 23.55 -7.50 -14.63
N ARG A 400 22.57 -8.31 -14.21
CA ARG A 400 21.40 -7.83 -13.43
C ARG A 400 21.56 -7.99 -11.92
N TYR A 401 22.27 -9.03 -11.49
CA TYR A 401 22.41 -9.44 -10.10
C TYR A 401 23.82 -9.22 -9.55
N ARG A 402 24.57 -8.26 -10.12
CA ARG A 402 25.91 -7.93 -9.62
C ARG A 402 25.95 -7.73 -8.11
N TRP A 403 24.98 -7.00 -7.56
CA TRP A 403 24.83 -6.77 -6.11
C TRP A 403 24.73 -8.08 -5.30
N ALA A 404 24.09 -9.11 -5.86
CA ALA A 404 23.94 -10.40 -5.22
C ALA A 404 25.20 -11.27 -5.40
N LEU A 405 25.87 -11.18 -6.54
CA LEU A 405 27.13 -11.89 -6.80
C LEU A 405 28.30 -11.34 -5.97
N GLU A 406 28.26 -10.05 -5.62
CA GLU A 406 29.24 -9.39 -4.74
C GLU A 406 28.96 -9.68 -3.25
N THR A 407 27.81 -10.28 -2.91
CA THR A 407 27.47 -10.64 -1.53
C THR A 407 28.14 -11.96 -1.13
N ASP A 408 28.84 -11.96 0.01
CA ASP A 408 29.39 -13.20 0.58
C ASP A 408 28.31 -13.98 1.35
N TRP A 409 27.63 -14.86 0.63
CA TRP A 409 26.56 -15.71 1.14
C TRP A 409 27.01 -16.78 2.14
N SER A 410 28.32 -16.96 2.35
CA SER A 410 28.85 -17.88 3.37
C SER A 410 28.84 -17.29 4.79
N THR A 411 28.63 -15.97 4.90
CA THR A 411 28.69 -15.26 6.16
C THR A 411 27.35 -15.29 6.91
N ALA A 412 27.42 -15.37 8.24
CA ALA A 412 26.23 -15.32 9.09
C ALA A 412 25.39 -14.04 8.89
N PRO A 413 25.96 -12.82 8.74
CA PRO A 413 25.16 -11.62 8.47
C PRO A 413 24.40 -11.64 7.14
N ALA A 414 24.98 -12.23 6.08
CA ALA A 414 24.32 -12.32 4.77
C ALA A 414 23.22 -13.39 4.74
N HIS A 415 23.26 -14.36 5.64
CA HIS A 415 22.31 -15.47 5.72
C HIS A 415 21.52 -15.48 7.04
N ALA A 416 21.45 -14.33 7.71
CA ALA A 416 21.00 -14.21 9.10
C ALA A 416 19.56 -14.65 9.32
N ARG A 417 18.70 -14.49 8.30
CA ARG A 417 17.26 -14.70 8.43
C ARG A 417 16.71 -15.70 7.44
N LEU A 418 15.48 -16.16 7.70
CA LEU A 418 14.69 -16.95 6.76
C LEU A 418 13.22 -16.56 6.84
N TRP A 419 12.54 -16.64 5.70
CA TRP A 419 11.10 -16.49 5.63
C TRP A 419 10.43 -17.86 5.75
N TYR A 420 9.36 -17.98 6.53
CA TYR A 420 8.58 -19.21 6.68
C TYR A 420 7.09 -18.88 6.77
N VAL A 421 6.21 -19.87 6.61
CA VAL A 421 4.76 -19.71 6.83
C VAL A 421 4.39 -20.36 8.14
N SER A 422 3.73 -19.60 9.03
CA SER A 422 3.25 -20.13 10.30
C SER A 422 2.07 -21.08 10.10
N GLU A 423 2.08 -22.22 10.79
CA GLU A 423 0.97 -23.22 10.73
C GLU A 423 -0.34 -22.64 11.28
N GLU A 424 -0.28 -21.93 12.41
CA GLU A 424 -1.49 -21.44 13.10
C GLU A 424 -2.29 -20.40 12.31
N LYS A 425 -1.60 -19.51 11.58
CA LYS A 425 -2.22 -18.35 10.92
C LYS A 425 -2.09 -18.36 9.40
N LEU A 426 -1.30 -19.28 8.84
CA LEU A 426 -0.99 -19.37 7.41
C LEU A 426 -0.49 -18.02 6.85
N GLU A 427 0.27 -17.30 7.67
CA GLU A 427 0.84 -16.00 7.31
C GLU A 427 2.38 -16.07 7.27
N PRO A 428 3.02 -15.34 6.34
CA PRO A 428 4.46 -15.23 6.29
C PRO A 428 5.07 -14.61 7.56
N ARG A 429 6.19 -15.19 7.98
CA ARG A 429 7.00 -14.79 9.13
C ARG A 429 8.46 -14.71 8.72
N LEU A 430 9.24 -13.97 9.51
CA LEU A 430 10.68 -13.82 9.37
C LEU A 430 11.33 -14.24 10.69
N ALA A 431 12.16 -15.28 10.64
CA ALA A 431 12.92 -15.78 11.78
C ALA A 431 14.40 -15.42 11.63
N GLU A 432 15.09 -15.30 12.76
CA GLU A 432 16.55 -15.39 12.80
C GLU A 432 16.91 -16.86 12.63
N ARG A 433 17.80 -17.16 11.67
CA ARG A 433 18.11 -18.52 11.24
C ARG A 433 18.73 -19.37 12.35
N LEU A 434 19.51 -18.75 13.24
CA LEU A 434 20.23 -19.45 14.29
C LEU A 434 19.39 -19.70 15.56
N ASP A 435 18.21 -19.10 15.66
CA ASP A 435 17.40 -19.18 16.88
C ASP A 435 16.56 -20.46 16.92
N GLU A 436 16.09 -20.94 15.76
CA GLU A 436 15.19 -22.09 15.65
C GLU A 436 15.49 -22.90 14.36
N PRO A 437 15.29 -24.24 14.38
CA PRO A 437 15.56 -25.12 13.23
C PRO A 437 14.46 -25.02 12.17
N LEU A 438 14.31 -23.84 11.57
CA LEU A 438 13.24 -23.49 10.63
C LEU A 438 13.64 -23.62 9.16
N GLU A 439 14.88 -24.04 8.85
CA GLU A 439 15.38 -24.22 7.49
C GLU A 439 14.51 -25.13 6.61
N PRO A 440 13.95 -26.26 7.12
CA PRO A 440 13.06 -27.09 6.32
C PRO A 440 11.77 -26.39 5.87
N TYR A 441 11.40 -25.27 6.51
CA TYR A 441 10.20 -24.49 6.22
C TYR A 441 10.48 -23.19 5.46
N GLU A 442 11.75 -22.96 5.09
CA GLU A 442 12.16 -21.75 4.40
C GLU A 442 11.44 -21.60 3.05
N GLN A 443 10.84 -20.44 2.86
CA GLN A 443 10.18 -20.04 1.62
C GLN A 443 11.20 -19.47 0.62
N PRO A 444 10.94 -19.58 -0.70
CA PRO A 444 11.81 -19.06 -1.76
C PRO A 444 11.71 -17.52 -1.90
N LEU A 445 12.02 -16.81 -0.81
CA LEU A 445 11.93 -15.35 -0.69
C LEU A 445 13.32 -14.70 -0.53
N ALA A 446 14.34 -15.37 -1.07
CA ALA A 446 15.72 -14.92 -1.11
C ALA A 446 16.25 -14.85 -2.57
N PRO A 447 15.59 -14.09 -3.48
CA PRO A 447 15.90 -14.14 -4.91
C PRO A 447 17.35 -13.79 -5.23
N GLY A 448 17.98 -12.88 -4.47
CA GLY A 448 19.40 -12.57 -4.62
C GLY A 448 20.31 -13.78 -4.37
N ARG A 449 20.08 -14.49 -3.26
CA ARG A 449 20.83 -15.72 -2.92
C ARG A 449 20.59 -16.79 -3.97
N ASP A 450 19.32 -17.04 -4.29
CA ASP A 450 18.93 -18.11 -5.18
C ASP A 450 19.49 -17.89 -6.60
N MET A 451 19.61 -16.63 -7.02
CA MET A 451 20.25 -16.26 -8.28
C MET A 451 21.79 -16.42 -8.25
N ALA A 452 22.45 -16.06 -7.14
CA ALA A 452 23.88 -16.29 -6.97
C ALA A 452 24.24 -17.78 -6.98
N LEU A 453 23.43 -18.62 -6.32
CA LEU A 453 23.56 -20.07 -6.36
C LEU A 453 23.36 -20.62 -7.78
N ALA A 454 22.35 -20.13 -8.50
CA ALA A 454 22.12 -20.52 -9.89
C ALA A 454 23.29 -20.11 -10.80
N TYR A 455 23.85 -18.91 -10.62
CA TYR A 455 25.02 -18.45 -11.37
C TYR A 455 26.23 -19.37 -11.20
N HIS A 456 26.58 -19.70 -9.94
CA HIS A 456 27.71 -20.59 -9.67
C HIS A 456 27.51 -21.99 -10.27
N ALA A 457 26.29 -22.53 -10.20
CA ALA A 457 25.97 -23.82 -10.81
C ALA A 457 26.07 -23.75 -12.36
N LEU A 458 25.61 -22.67 -12.99
CA LEU A 458 25.73 -22.46 -14.43
C LEU A 458 27.19 -22.37 -14.88
N CYS A 459 28.04 -21.64 -14.16
CA CYS A 459 29.46 -21.51 -14.49
C CYS A 459 30.23 -22.84 -14.45
N GLY A 460 29.79 -23.80 -13.64
CA GLY A 460 30.38 -25.13 -13.54
C GLY A 460 29.72 -26.20 -14.43
N PHE A 461 28.72 -25.84 -15.24
CA PHE A 461 27.94 -26.80 -16.01
C PHE A 461 28.48 -26.96 -17.45
N GLU A 462 28.71 -28.20 -17.87
CA GLU A 462 29.34 -28.55 -19.16
C GLU A 462 28.34 -28.70 -20.34
N GLY A 463 27.06 -28.43 -20.14
CA GLY A 463 26.04 -28.46 -21.22
C GLY A 463 25.75 -27.09 -21.82
N GLU A 464 25.05 -27.07 -22.95
CA GLU A 464 24.79 -25.83 -23.70
C GLU A 464 23.47 -25.15 -23.34
N ARG A 465 22.45 -25.95 -22.97
CA ARG A 465 21.05 -25.50 -22.89
C ARG A 465 20.51 -25.50 -21.47
N ILE A 466 19.62 -24.55 -21.18
CA ILE A 466 18.92 -24.48 -19.90
C ILE A 466 18.05 -25.71 -19.63
N ALA A 467 17.49 -26.35 -20.67
CA ALA A 467 16.78 -27.61 -20.52
C ALA A 467 17.68 -28.71 -19.91
N GLU A 468 18.91 -28.86 -20.40
CA GLU A 468 19.87 -29.84 -19.89
C GLU A 468 20.31 -29.49 -18.46
N PHE A 469 20.58 -28.22 -18.21
CA PHE A 469 20.94 -27.71 -16.90
C PHE A 469 19.86 -28.03 -15.86
N LEU A 470 18.59 -27.72 -16.14
CA LEU A 470 17.49 -27.90 -15.19
C LEU A 470 17.08 -29.37 -15.00
N LEU A 471 17.43 -30.27 -15.94
CA LEU A 471 17.30 -31.71 -15.71
C LEU A 471 18.28 -32.21 -14.64
N ARG A 472 19.48 -31.61 -14.54
CA ARG A 472 20.51 -31.99 -13.54
C ARG A 472 20.45 -31.14 -12.27
N HIS A 473 19.98 -29.90 -12.36
CA HIS A 473 19.91 -28.93 -11.27
C HIS A 473 18.49 -28.32 -11.14
N PRO A 474 17.46 -29.14 -10.88
CA PRO A 474 16.07 -28.70 -10.84
C PRO A 474 15.79 -27.62 -9.78
N GLN A 475 16.61 -27.55 -8.71
CA GLN A 475 16.49 -26.54 -7.65
C GLN A 475 16.63 -25.10 -8.16
N HIS A 476 17.26 -24.86 -9.31
CA HIS A 476 17.42 -23.52 -9.88
C HIS A 476 16.26 -23.11 -10.81
N ARG A 477 15.27 -23.98 -11.03
CA ARG A 477 14.17 -23.73 -12.00
C ARG A 477 13.48 -22.39 -11.75
N LEU A 478 13.09 -22.09 -10.51
CA LEU A 478 12.37 -20.85 -10.18
C LEU A 478 13.24 -19.60 -10.36
N ALA A 479 14.54 -19.67 -10.02
CA ALA A 479 15.47 -18.57 -10.24
C ALA A 479 15.64 -18.28 -11.74
N ILE A 480 15.85 -19.33 -12.56
CA ILE A 480 15.97 -19.15 -14.02
C ILE A 480 14.66 -18.63 -14.63
N GLN A 481 13.51 -19.14 -14.18
CA GLN A 481 12.20 -18.64 -14.62
C GLN A 481 12.03 -17.15 -14.31
N ARG A 482 12.33 -16.76 -13.07
CA ARG A 482 12.27 -15.38 -12.62
C ARG A 482 13.18 -14.48 -13.45
N LEU A 483 14.42 -14.88 -13.70
CA LEU A 483 15.35 -14.14 -14.57
C LEU A 483 14.76 -13.90 -15.96
N GLN A 484 14.15 -14.92 -16.56
CA GLN A 484 13.55 -14.82 -17.89
C GLN A 484 12.36 -13.85 -17.91
N TRP A 485 11.50 -13.86 -16.90
CA TRP A 485 10.43 -12.86 -16.75
C TRP A 485 10.98 -11.44 -16.63
N LEU A 486 12.04 -11.27 -15.81
CA LEU A 486 12.66 -9.98 -15.54
C LEU A 486 13.40 -9.36 -16.75
N LYS A 487 13.57 -10.09 -17.86
CA LYS A 487 14.10 -9.53 -19.10
C LYS A 487 13.29 -8.34 -19.60
N THR A 488 11.98 -8.38 -19.39
CA THR A 488 11.01 -7.32 -19.79
C THR A 488 10.51 -6.47 -18.61
N ALA A 489 10.95 -6.78 -17.39
CA ALA A 489 10.53 -6.12 -16.15
C ALA A 489 11.75 -5.60 -15.37
N PRO A 490 12.37 -4.48 -15.82
CA PRO A 490 13.64 -3.99 -15.25
C PRO A 490 13.56 -3.59 -13.77
N TYR A 491 12.38 -3.24 -13.26
CA TYR A 491 12.14 -2.89 -11.85
C TYR A 491 11.48 -4.02 -11.05
N GLY A 492 11.52 -5.26 -11.56
CA GLY A 492 10.83 -6.38 -10.91
C GLY A 492 11.61 -7.06 -9.78
N GLU A 493 12.83 -6.61 -9.51
CA GLU A 493 13.68 -7.20 -8.48
C GLU A 493 14.10 -6.15 -7.45
N ILE A 494 14.11 -6.53 -6.17
CA ILE A 494 14.69 -5.71 -5.09
C ILE A 494 16.20 -5.94 -5.06
N HIS A 495 16.98 -4.87 -5.17
CA HIS A 495 18.43 -4.89 -5.28
C HIS A 495 19.13 -4.82 -3.91
N ASP A 496 18.66 -5.60 -2.94
CA ASP A 496 19.23 -5.74 -1.59
C ASP A 496 18.96 -7.14 -1.04
N ASN A 497 19.71 -7.52 -0.01
CA ASN A 497 19.58 -8.84 0.62
C ASN A 497 18.31 -8.96 1.47
N THR A 498 17.32 -9.72 0.98
CA THR A 498 16.02 -9.93 1.64
C THR A 498 16.04 -10.95 2.78
N ILE A 499 17.22 -11.46 3.14
CA ILE A 499 17.44 -12.34 4.30
C ILE A 499 18.66 -11.91 5.15
N GLY A 500 19.22 -10.72 4.88
CA GLY A 500 20.34 -10.17 5.61
C GLY A 500 19.97 -9.65 7.01
N ALA A 501 20.97 -9.51 7.87
CA ALA A 501 20.81 -8.98 9.24
C ALA A 501 20.34 -7.50 9.27
N ASP A 502 20.65 -6.75 8.21
CA ASP A 502 20.29 -5.34 8.04
C ASP A 502 18.92 -5.11 7.39
N LEU A 503 18.25 -6.18 6.94
CA LEU A 503 16.91 -6.09 6.36
C LEU A 503 15.94 -5.41 7.32
N LEU A 504 15.25 -4.38 6.82
CA LEU A 504 14.11 -3.77 7.47
C LEU A 504 12.85 -4.06 6.64
N PRO A 505 12.05 -5.08 6.99
CA PRO A 505 10.84 -5.42 6.24
C PRO A 505 9.87 -4.24 6.06
N ILE A 506 9.85 -3.31 7.02
CA ILE A 506 9.07 -2.06 6.94
C ILE A 506 9.37 -1.22 5.69
N ASP A 507 10.56 -1.32 5.08
CA ASP A 507 10.87 -0.60 3.85
C ASP A 507 10.11 -1.18 2.65
N MET A 508 9.94 -2.52 2.56
CA MET A 508 9.06 -3.17 1.59
C MET A 508 7.59 -2.81 1.85
N LEU A 509 7.17 -2.82 3.12
CA LEU A 509 5.80 -2.45 3.49
C LEU A 509 5.50 -1.01 3.05
N ARG A 510 6.38 -0.07 3.37
CA ARG A 510 6.21 1.34 2.99
C ARG A 510 6.15 1.54 1.48
N CYS A 511 6.95 0.81 0.70
CA CYS A 511 6.84 0.83 -0.76
C CYS A 511 5.41 0.49 -1.22
N LYS A 512 4.88 -0.67 -0.83
CA LYS A 512 3.53 -1.10 -1.20
C LYS A 512 2.44 -0.13 -0.69
N LEU A 513 2.56 0.30 0.56
CA LEU A 513 1.58 1.17 1.21
C LEU A 513 1.59 2.59 0.61
N SER A 514 2.72 3.06 0.07
CA SER A 514 2.77 4.30 -0.70
C SER A 514 1.94 4.21 -1.99
N PHE A 515 1.95 3.06 -2.67
CA PHE A 515 1.07 2.79 -3.80
C PHE A 515 -0.39 2.63 -3.40
N PHE A 516 -0.69 2.16 -2.19
CA PHE A 516 -2.08 2.22 -1.69
C PHE A 516 -2.54 3.68 -1.56
N GLY A 517 -1.61 4.58 -1.19
CA GLY A 517 -1.87 5.99 -0.93
C GLY A 517 -1.86 6.33 0.57
N ALA A 518 -1.33 5.42 1.39
CA ALA A 518 -1.31 5.56 2.83
C ALA A 518 -0.35 6.66 3.29
N ALA A 519 -0.61 7.18 4.49
CA ALA A 519 0.23 8.18 5.15
C ALA A 519 0.51 7.79 6.61
N ARG A 520 1.42 8.55 7.26
CA ARG A 520 1.86 8.39 8.65
C ARG A 520 2.34 6.98 8.98
N PHE A 521 3.45 6.58 8.36
CA PHE A 521 4.12 5.29 8.53
C PHE A 521 4.79 5.17 9.91
N ASP A 522 4.03 4.85 10.95
CA ASP A 522 4.50 4.75 12.33
C ASP A 522 4.88 3.30 12.68
N PRO A 523 6.17 2.91 12.64
CA PRO A 523 6.59 1.55 12.93
C PRO A 523 6.40 1.26 14.41
N ARG A 524 5.95 0.06 14.74
CA ARG A 524 5.86 -0.41 16.13
C ARG A 524 6.82 -1.55 16.42
N SER A 525 7.38 -2.13 15.36
CA SER A 525 8.68 -2.78 15.34
C SER A 525 9.28 -2.64 13.92
N ASP A 526 10.41 -3.27 13.68
CA ASP A 526 11.01 -3.50 12.37
C ASP A 526 10.16 -4.36 11.40
N ARG A 527 9.09 -5.01 11.89
CA ARG A 527 8.29 -6.01 11.17
C ARG A 527 6.84 -5.57 10.87
N TRP A 528 6.39 -4.47 11.45
CA TRP A 528 5.04 -3.95 11.18
C TRP A 528 4.93 -2.44 11.40
N VAL A 529 4.01 -1.83 10.64
CA VAL A 529 3.81 -0.38 10.57
C VAL A 529 2.34 -0.03 10.69
N ARG A 530 2.03 1.02 11.47
CA ARG A 530 0.72 1.64 11.49
C ARG A 530 0.64 2.70 10.41
N ILE A 531 -0.49 2.74 9.72
CA ILE A 531 -0.79 3.75 8.71
C ILE A 531 -2.24 4.24 8.84
N CYS A 532 -2.56 5.32 8.14
CA CYS A 532 -3.94 5.78 7.96
C CYS A 532 -4.29 5.86 6.47
N MET A 533 -5.49 5.38 6.12
CA MET A 533 -6.05 5.35 4.78
C MET A 533 -7.26 6.29 4.68
N PHE A 534 -7.45 6.92 3.52
CA PHE A 534 -8.55 7.89 3.26
C PHE A 534 -8.65 9.05 4.27
N ARG A 535 -7.56 9.36 4.99
CA ARG A 535 -7.51 10.59 5.79
C ARG A 535 -7.64 11.78 4.85
N HIS A 536 -8.45 12.77 5.22
CA HIS A 536 -8.77 13.96 4.44
C HIS A 536 -9.60 13.73 3.17
N ALA A 537 -9.88 12.47 2.79
CA ALA A 537 -10.83 12.15 1.74
C ALA A 537 -12.27 12.56 2.14
N PRO A 538 -13.15 12.86 1.17
CA PRO A 538 -14.57 13.03 1.46
C PRO A 538 -15.21 11.72 1.96
N TYR A 539 -16.31 11.84 2.69
CA TYR A 539 -17.21 10.70 2.95
C TYR A 539 -18.05 10.41 1.70
N LEU A 540 -18.91 9.38 1.74
CA LEU A 540 -19.57 8.87 0.53
C LEU A 540 -20.44 9.91 -0.18
N ASP A 541 -21.07 10.80 0.58
CA ASP A 541 -21.85 11.94 0.10
C ASP A 541 -21.02 13.00 -0.64
N GLY A 542 -19.75 13.17 -0.26
CA GLY A 542 -18.83 14.15 -0.86
C GLY A 542 -17.96 13.64 -2.01
N VAL A 543 -18.05 12.36 -2.41
CA VAL A 543 -17.17 11.77 -3.44
C VAL A 543 -17.30 12.51 -4.78
N ALA A 544 -18.52 12.93 -5.15
CA ALA A 544 -18.78 13.64 -6.41
C ALA A 544 -18.02 14.98 -6.51
N GLU A 545 -17.74 15.62 -5.38
CA GLU A 545 -17.10 16.94 -5.29
C GLU A 545 -15.62 16.85 -4.89
N CYS A 546 -15.07 15.63 -4.77
CA CYS A 546 -13.72 15.37 -4.30
C CYS A 546 -12.66 16.15 -5.11
N ALA A 547 -11.89 17.00 -4.42
CA ALA A 547 -10.65 17.57 -4.97
C ALA A 547 -9.56 16.50 -4.95
N ASP A 548 -8.75 16.40 -5.99
CA ASP A 548 -7.83 15.27 -6.17
C ASP A 548 -6.59 15.34 -5.26
N ASP A 549 -6.31 16.51 -4.68
CA ASP A 549 -5.26 16.75 -3.70
C ASP A 549 -5.72 16.49 -2.24
N TRP A 550 -6.84 15.76 -2.07
CA TRP A 550 -7.42 15.43 -0.76
C TRP A 550 -6.44 14.75 0.20
N MET A 551 -5.45 14.02 -0.30
CA MET A 551 -4.49 13.28 0.53
C MET A 551 -3.55 14.18 1.35
N TYR A 552 -3.44 15.45 0.99
CA TYR A 552 -2.66 16.43 1.73
C TYR A 552 -3.55 17.10 2.79
N ALA A 553 -3.02 17.40 3.97
CA ALA A 553 -3.79 18.05 5.04
C ALA A 553 -4.41 19.37 4.54
N PRO A 554 -5.66 19.73 4.86
CA PRO A 554 -6.26 21.01 4.45
C PRO A 554 -5.38 22.20 4.87
N GLN A 555 -5.46 23.31 4.12
CA GLN A 555 -4.78 24.56 4.50
C GLN A 555 -5.29 25.12 5.83
#